data_AF-A0A6L3C596-F1
#
_entry.id   AF-A0A6L3C596-F1
#
_cell.length_a   1.000
_cell.length_b   1.000
_cell.length_c   1.000
_cell.angle_alpha   90.00
_cell.angle_beta   90.00
_cell.angle_gamma   90.00
#
_symmetry.space_group_name_H-M   'P 1'
#
loop_
_entity.id
_entity.type
_entity.pdbx_description
1 polymer ?
#
loop_
_entity_poly.entity_id
_entity_poly.type
_entity_poly.pdbx_seq_one_letter_code
_entity_poly.pdbx_strand_id
1 'polypeptide(L)'
;MALIQEILRLQWIKETTTPASGNRVAYALTPKGLLAMEELGVLVPTASRSTADLAFGCLDWTEPGHHLGGVLGRAITTFLTGQGFVVRTPGNREVTLKGSPNTWLNLRVSGD
;
A
#
# COMPACT_ATOMS: atom_id res chain seq x y z
N MET A 1 2.86 2.62 13.58
CA MET A 1 2.11 1.47 13.04
C MET A 1 2.32 1.42 11.54
N ALA A 2 2.78 0.29 11.01
CA ALA A 2 3.07 0.14 9.58
C ALA A 2 1.78 0.08 8.75
N LEU A 3 1.79 0.70 7.58
CA LEU A 3 0.66 0.73 6.63
C LEU A 3 0.07 -0.67 6.40
N ILE A 4 0.93 -1.68 6.19
CA ILE A 4 0.50 -3.04 5.86
C ILE A 4 -0.37 -3.66 6.97
N GLN A 5 -0.01 -3.40 8.23
CA GLN A 5 -0.72 -3.92 9.39
C GLN A 5 -2.11 -3.32 9.48
N GLU A 6 -2.23 -2.04 9.15
CA GLU A 6 -3.51 -1.34 9.22
C GLU A 6 -4.46 -1.77 8.10
N ILE A 7 -3.97 -1.94 6.86
CA ILE A 7 -4.82 -2.44 5.77
C ILE A 7 -5.16 -3.93 5.92
N LEU A 8 -4.35 -4.72 6.63
CA LEU A 8 -4.72 -6.08 7.07
C LEU A 8 -5.82 -6.03 8.12
N ARG A 9 -5.70 -5.17 9.14
CA ARG A 9 -6.71 -4.96 10.19
C ARG A 9 -8.06 -4.52 9.61
N LEU A 10 -8.04 -3.66 8.59
CA LEU A 10 -9.24 -3.22 7.85
C LEU A 10 -9.78 -4.28 6.88
N GLN A 11 -9.08 -5.40 6.69
CA GLN A 11 -9.38 -6.48 5.76
C GLN A 11 -9.42 -6.03 4.30
N TRP A 12 -8.62 -5.03 3.94
CA TRP A 12 -8.47 -4.60 2.54
C TRP A 12 -7.58 -5.54 1.74
N ILE A 13 -6.62 -6.15 2.42
CA ILE A 13 -5.82 -7.25 1.89
C ILE A 13 -5.93 -8.46 2.81
N LYS A 14 -5.59 -9.63 2.27
CA LYS A 14 -5.45 -10.88 3.02
C LYS A 14 -4.21 -11.63 2.55
N GLU A 15 -3.58 -12.37 3.44
CA GLU A 15 -2.47 -13.27 3.08
C GLU A 15 -2.92 -14.35 2.12
N THR A 16 -2.06 -14.69 1.17
CA THR A 16 -2.25 -15.82 0.26
C THR A 16 -1.47 -17.03 0.74
N THR A 17 -1.95 -18.21 0.37
CA THR A 17 -1.28 -19.49 0.70
C THR A 17 -0.01 -19.71 -0.13
N THR A 18 0.07 -19.09 -1.30
CA THR A 18 1.27 -19.10 -2.16
C THR A 18 2.09 -17.85 -1.89
N PRO A 19 3.41 -17.95 -1.64
CA PRO A 19 4.26 -16.79 -1.43
C PRO A 19 4.49 -16.01 -2.71
N ALA A 20 4.85 -14.73 -2.57
CA ALA A 20 5.32 -13.87 -3.65
C ALA A 20 6.72 -14.31 -4.10
N SER A 21 7.17 -13.75 -5.22
CA SER A 21 8.53 -13.94 -5.74
C SER A 21 9.57 -13.74 -4.62
N GLY A 22 10.64 -14.53 -4.59
CA GLY A 22 11.66 -14.43 -3.53
C GLY A 22 11.19 -14.89 -2.13
N ASN A 23 10.18 -15.77 -2.07
CA ASN A 23 9.66 -16.37 -0.83
C ASN A 23 9.14 -15.35 0.20
N ARG A 24 8.57 -14.25 -0.29
CA ARG A 24 7.97 -13.20 0.55
C ARG A 24 6.51 -13.56 0.85
N VAL A 25 5.99 -13.09 1.97
CA VAL A 25 4.55 -13.17 2.24
C VAL A 25 3.81 -12.40 1.14
N ALA A 26 2.89 -13.07 0.45
CA ALA A 26 2.05 -12.46 -0.56
C ALA A 26 0.68 -12.10 0.01
N TYR A 27 0.11 -11.04 -0.56
CA TYR A 27 -1.20 -10.55 -0.18
C TYR A 27 -2.08 -10.39 -1.43
N ALA A 28 -3.35 -10.74 -1.30
CA ALA A 28 -4.39 -10.49 -2.28
C ALA A 28 -5.29 -9.35 -1.82
N LEU A 29 -5.72 -8.51 -2.77
CA LEU A 29 -6.74 -7.49 -2.52
C LEU A 29 -8.09 -8.18 -2.32
N THR A 30 -8.82 -7.81 -1.27
CA THR A 30 -10.19 -8.29 -1.04
C THR A 30 -11.19 -7.42 -1.81
N PRO A 31 -12.44 -7.87 -2.02
CA PRO A 31 -13.48 -7.00 -2.59
C PRO A 31 -13.67 -5.70 -1.80
N LYS A 32 -13.59 -5.77 -0.46
CA LYS A 32 -13.64 -4.60 0.42
C LYS A 32 -12.47 -3.65 0.19
N GLY A 33 -11.27 -4.21 -0.01
CA GLY A 33 -10.08 -3.42 -0.32
C GLY A 33 -10.17 -2.76 -1.68
N LEU A 34 -10.71 -3.44 -2.69
CA LEU A 34 -10.92 -2.87 -4.01
C LEU A 34 -11.85 -1.65 -3.94
N LEU A 35 -13.00 -1.79 -3.30
CA LEU A 35 -13.94 -0.67 -3.09
C LEU A 35 -13.28 0.48 -2.34
N ALA A 36 -12.52 0.18 -1.27
CA ALA A 36 -11.81 1.23 -0.53
C ALA A 36 -10.74 1.95 -1.37
N MET A 37 -10.03 1.24 -2.25
CA MET A 37 -9.08 1.87 -3.17
C MET A 37 -9.80 2.77 -4.17
N GLU A 38 -10.94 2.33 -4.71
CA GLU A 38 -11.78 3.13 -5.62
C GLU A 38 -12.32 4.39 -4.93
N GLU A 39 -12.87 4.25 -3.70
CA GLU A 39 -13.33 5.38 -2.87
C GLU A 39 -12.22 6.39 -2.60
N LEU A 40 -10.99 5.92 -2.37
CA LEU A 40 -9.83 6.77 -2.15
C LEU A 40 -9.27 7.38 -3.45
N GLY A 41 -9.73 6.94 -4.62
CA GLY A 41 -9.16 7.34 -5.93
C GLY A 41 -7.81 6.69 -6.23
N VAL A 42 -7.47 5.58 -5.57
CA VAL A 42 -6.25 4.80 -5.83
C VAL A 42 -6.51 3.81 -6.96
N LEU A 43 -5.98 4.12 -8.15
CA LEU A 43 -6.05 3.22 -9.31
C LEU A 43 -5.09 2.04 -9.14
N VAL A 44 -5.62 0.86 -8.82
CA VAL A 44 -4.85 -0.39 -8.74
C VAL A 44 -5.04 -1.17 -10.04
N PRO A 45 -4.01 -1.35 -10.87
CA PRO A 45 -4.08 -2.22 -12.03
C PRO A 45 -4.31 -3.67 -11.57
N THR A 46 -5.52 -4.17 -11.72
CA THR A 46 -5.89 -5.58 -11.41
C THR A 46 -5.66 -6.51 -12.61
N ALA A 47 -5.30 -5.95 -13.77
CA ALA A 47 -5.12 -6.72 -15.00
C ALA A 47 -4.02 -7.79 -14.85
N SER A 48 -4.40 -9.05 -15.05
CA SER A 48 -3.61 -10.27 -14.84
C SER A 48 -2.41 -10.46 -15.78
N ARG A 49 -1.95 -9.40 -16.47
CA ARG A 49 -0.84 -9.45 -17.44
C ARG A 49 0.50 -8.99 -16.87
N SER A 50 0.52 -8.51 -15.63
CA SER A 50 1.76 -8.17 -14.94
C SER A 50 2.35 -9.41 -14.28
N THR A 51 3.62 -9.72 -14.57
CA THR A 51 4.40 -10.72 -13.81
C THR A 51 4.80 -10.22 -12.42
N ALA A 52 4.53 -8.95 -12.10
CA ALA A 52 4.83 -8.39 -10.79
C ALA A 52 3.77 -8.82 -9.77
N ASP A 53 4.25 -9.24 -8.59
CA ASP A 53 3.41 -9.53 -7.43
C ASP A 53 2.47 -8.34 -7.11
N LEU A 54 1.18 -8.64 -6.89
CA LEU A 54 0.15 -7.63 -6.58
C LEU A 54 0.50 -6.87 -5.29
N ALA A 55 0.74 -7.61 -4.21
CA ALA A 55 1.16 -7.09 -2.92
C ALA A 55 2.01 -8.13 -2.19
N PHE A 56 3.06 -7.69 -1.50
CA PHE A 56 3.89 -8.54 -0.66
C PHE A 56 4.48 -7.77 0.51
N GLY A 57 4.89 -8.48 1.55
CA GLY A 57 5.62 -7.93 2.68
C GLY A 57 7.11 -7.93 2.38
N CYS A 58 7.75 -6.77 2.26
CA CYS A 58 9.21 -6.69 2.27
C CYS A 58 9.72 -6.39 3.68
N LEU A 59 10.71 -7.15 4.13
CA LEU A 59 11.43 -6.84 5.36
C LEU A 59 12.37 -5.69 5.08
N ASP A 60 12.32 -4.66 5.93
CA ASP A 60 13.39 -3.68 6.02
C ASP A 60 14.25 -4.00 7.24
N TRP A 61 15.56 -3.89 7.08
CA TRP A 61 16.53 -4.23 8.13
C TRP A 61 16.65 -3.12 9.18
N THR A 62 16.03 -1.96 8.92
CA THR A 62 16.07 -0.77 9.78
C THR A 62 14.78 -0.51 10.57
N GLU A 63 13.67 -1.19 10.27
CA GLU A 63 12.39 -1.00 10.97
C GLU A 63 11.71 -2.34 11.31
N PRO A 64 11.08 -2.47 12.51
CA PRO A 64 10.31 -3.66 12.84
C PRO A 64 8.99 -3.69 12.03
N GLY A 65 8.96 -4.50 10.98
CA GLY A 65 7.74 -4.85 10.26
C GLY A 65 7.94 -5.03 8.75
N HIS A 66 6.96 -5.67 8.13
CA HIS A 66 6.89 -5.72 6.67
C HIS A 66 6.41 -4.37 6.12
N HIS A 67 7.04 -3.85 5.08
CA HIS A 67 6.45 -2.80 4.26
C HIS A 67 5.65 -3.40 3.12
N LEU A 68 4.66 -2.64 2.64
CA LEU A 68 3.82 -3.04 1.53
C LEU A 68 4.56 -2.80 0.20
N GLY A 69 5.04 -3.87 -0.41
CA GLY A 69 5.57 -3.87 -1.76
C GLY A 69 4.54 -4.31 -2.80
N GLY A 70 4.95 -4.33 -4.07
CA GLY A 70 4.11 -4.79 -5.18
C GLY A 70 3.41 -3.66 -5.93
N VAL A 71 2.51 -4.05 -6.84
CA VAL A 71 1.69 -3.11 -7.64
C VAL A 71 0.84 -2.22 -6.71
N LEU A 72 0.25 -2.79 -5.67
CA LEU A 72 -0.57 -2.07 -4.70
C LEU A 72 0.24 -1.02 -3.92
N GLY A 73 1.42 -1.38 -3.41
CA GLY A 73 2.29 -0.46 -2.70
C GLY A 73 2.71 0.74 -3.57
N ARG A 74 2.96 0.51 -4.87
CA ARG A 74 3.27 1.59 -5.83
C ARG A 74 2.07 2.49 -6.10
N ALA A 75 0.88 1.91 -6.28
CA ALA A 75 -0.36 2.67 -6.52
C ALA A 75 -0.66 3.60 -5.34
N ILE A 76 -0.62 3.08 -4.11
CA ILE A 76 -0.82 3.87 -2.88
C ILE A 76 0.25 4.96 -2.76
N THR A 77 1.53 4.62 -2.96
CA THR A 77 2.62 5.60 -2.90
C THR A 77 2.43 6.72 -3.92
N THR A 78 2.04 6.39 -5.15
CA THR A 78 1.79 7.36 -6.22
C THR A 78 0.64 8.29 -5.86
N PHE A 79 -0.46 7.73 -5.37
CA PHE A 79 -1.59 8.51 -4.88
C PHE A 79 -1.17 9.48 -3.77
N LEU A 80 -0.49 8.98 -2.74
CA LEU A 80 -0.04 9.78 -1.60
C LEU A 80 0.94 10.88 -2.01
N THR A 81 1.82 10.63 -2.97
CA THR A 81 2.69 11.67 -3.53
C THR A 81 1.88 12.73 -4.29
N GLY A 82 0.90 12.33 -5.10
CA GLY A 82 0.01 13.27 -5.79
C GLY A 82 -0.81 14.15 -4.85
N GLN A 83 -1.18 13.63 -3.68
CA GLN A 83 -1.86 14.37 -2.61
C GLN A 83 -0.91 15.17 -1.69
N GLY A 84 0.41 15.12 -1.93
CA GLY A 84 1.41 15.82 -1.11
C GLY A 84 1.72 15.17 0.24
N PHE A 85 1.17 13.99 0.54
CA PHE A 85 1.42 13.25 1.77
C PHE A 85 2.78 12.56 1.79
N VAL A 86 3.28 12.11 0.64
CA VAL A 86 4.61 11.50 0.50
C VAL A 86 5.47 12.41 -0.35
N VAL A 87 6.45 13.06 0.27
CA VAL A 87 7.38 13.96 -0.40
C VAL A 87 8.71 13.24 -0.62
N ARG A 88 9.21 13.30 -1.86
CA ARG A 88 10.52 12.76 -2.24
C ARG A 88 11.54 13.88 -2.31
N THR A 89 12.70 13.67 -1.71
CA THR A 89 13.85 14.55 -1.90
C THR A 89 14.67 14.05 -3.09
N PRO A 90 14.91 14.86 -4.14
CA PRO A 90 15.74 14.45 -5.27
C PRO A 90 17.10 13.93 -4.81
N GLY A 91 17.53 12.78 -5.34
CA GLY A 91 18.80 12.14 -4.98
C GLY A 91 18.79 11.32 -3.68
N ASN A 92 17.71 11.35 -2.89
CA ASN A 92 17.54 10.48 -1.72
C ASN A 92 16.46 9.41 -2.01
N ARG A 93 16.62 8.22 -1.41
CA ARG A 93 15.63 7.13 -1.46
C ARG A 93 14.62 7.21 -0.33
N GLU A 94 14.92 7.97 0.71
CA GLU A 94 14.02 8.26 1.81
C GLU A 94 12.84 9.13 1.37
N VAL A 95 11.70 8.92 1.99
CA VAL A 95 10.49 9.72 1.78
C VAL A 95 10.05 10.37 3.07
N THR A 96 9.60 11.62 2.99
CA THR A 96 9.01 12.33 4.14
C THR A 96 7.50 12.19 4.10
N LEU A 97 6.91 11.74 5.22
CA LEU A 97 5.47 11.71 5.40
C LEU A 97 4.97 13.05 5.97
N LYS A 98 4.04 13.70 5.27
CA LYS A 98 3.33 14.90 5.74
C LYS A 98 2.08 14.49 6.52
N GLY A 99 2.28 14.03 7.75
CA GLY A 99 1.20 13.57 8.64
C GLY A 99 1.24 12.06 8.89
N SER A 100 0.26 11.56 9.65
CA SER A 100 0.19 10.15 10.02
C SER A 100 -0.53 9.32 8.94
N PRO A 101 -0.21 8.03 8.75
CA PRO A 101 -0.97 7.13 7.87
C PRO A 101 -2.47 7.11 8.17
N ASN A 102 -2.86 7.27 9.44
CA ASN A 102 -4.26 7.31 9.87
C ASN A 102 -4.99 8.54 9.32
N THR A 103 -4.29 9.67 9.16
CA THR A 103 -4.85 10.88 8.56
C THR A 103 -5.33 10.60 7.13
N TRP A 104 -4.53 9.87 6.35
CA TRP A 104 -4.91 9.46 5.00
C TRP A 104 -6.05 8.43 4.97
N LEU A 105 -6.01 7.42 5.84
CA LEU A 105 -7.08 6.40 5.92
C LEU A 105 -8.44 7.01 6.30
N ASN A 106 -8.42 8.14 7.01
CA ASN A 106 -9.60 8.89 7.45
C ASN A 106 -10.04 10.01 6.49
N LEU A 107 -9.39 10.20 5.32
CA LEU A 107 -9.83 11.18 4.31
C LEU A 107 -11.22 10.89 3.73
N ARG A 108 -11.84 9.77 4.12
CA ARG A 108 -13.25 9.42 3.88
C ARG A 108 -14.27 10.49 4.27
N VAL A 109 -13.89 11.50 5.05
CA VAL A 109 -14.81 12.48 5.67
C VAL A 109 -14.63 13.92 5.14
N SER A 110 -13.98 14.12 3.99
CA SER A 110 -13.85 15.46 3.40
C SER A 110 -14.33 15.45 1.96
N GLY A 111 -15.62 15.16 1.81
CA GLY A 111 -16.33 15.14 0.54
C GLY A 111 -17.84 15.05 0.77
N ASP A 112 -18.35 15.91 1.66
CA ASP A 112 -19.68 16.56 1.63
C ASP A 112 -19.85 17.44 2.89
#